data_AF-A0A495R325-F1
#
_entry.id   AF-A0A495R325-F1
#
_cell.length_a   1.000
_cell.length_b   1.000
_cell.length_c   1.000
_cell.angle_alpha   90.00
_cell.angle_beta   90.00
_cell.angle_gamma   90.00
#
_symmetry.space_group_name_H-M   'P 1'
#
loop_
_entity.id
_entity.type
_entity.pdbx_description
1 polymer ?
#
loop_
_entity_poly.entity_id
_entity_poly.type
_entity_poly.pdbx_seq_one_letter_code
_entity_poly.pdbx_strand_id
1 'polypeptide(L)' 'MVDCTYCGCPVENHDSVYVSETPDGKSTTQFCNYGCLSAHIDEAALTTGTTCEWSPTQ' A
#
# COMPACT_ATOMS: atom_id res chain seq x y z
N MET A 1 -1.87 13.17 -13.40
CA MET A 1 -0.65 12.93 -12.61
C MET A 1 -1.10 12.21 -11.36
N VAL A 2 -0.55 11.03 -11.16
CA VAL A 2 -0.91 10.16 -10.06
C VAL A 2 0.27 10.21 -9.10
N ASP A 3 0.07 10.87 -7.95
CA ASP A 3 1.16 11.13 -7.02
C ASP A 3 1.29 9.97 -6.03
N CYS A 4 2.54 9.62 -5.71
CA CYS A 4 2.85 8.61 -4.72
C CYS A 4 2.36 9.06 -3.34
N THR A 5 1.58 8.20 -2.68
CA THR A 5 1.07 8.43 -1.33
C THR A 5 2.18 8.67 -0.30
N TYR A 6 3.38 8.11 -0.51
CA TYR A 6 4.51 8.28 0.41
C TYR A 6 5.39 9.50 0.08
N CYS A 7 5.96 9.56 -1.14
CA CYS A 7 6.97 10.56 -1.47
C CYS A 7 6.46 11.75 -2.30
N GLY A 8 5.20 11.73 -2.77
CA GLY A 8 4.60 12.80 -3.59
C GLY A 8 5.13 12.87 -5.03
N CYS A 9 6.03 11.98 -5.44
CA CYS A 9 6.53 11.92 -6.82
C CYS A 9 5.48 11.32 -7.78
N PRO A 10 5.52 11.66 -9.07
CA PRO A 10 4.70 11.00 -10.08
C PRO A 10 5.02 9.50 -10.18
N VAL A 11 4.03 8.65 -9.92
CA VAL A 11 4.22 7.19 -9.92
C VAL A 11 4.51 6.62 -11.32
N GLU A 12 4.05 7.31 -12.37
CA GLU A 12 4.17 6.92 -13.78
C GLU A 12 5.61 6.83 -14.30
N ASN A 13 6.58 7.42 -13.58
CA ASN A 13 8.00 7.37 -13.91
C ASN A 13 8.72 6.15 -13.30
N HIS A 14 8.01 5.23 -12.64
CA HIS A 14 8.58 4.15 -11.84
C HIS A 14 7.78 2.84 -11.97
N ASP A 15 8.21 1.80 -11.24
CA ASP A 15 7.52 0.50 -11.13
C ASP A 15 6.35 0.57 -10.13
N SER A 16 5.28 1.25 -10.54
CA SER A 16 4.18 1.62 -9.65
C SER A 16 3.45 0.43 -9.01
N VAL A 17 3.10 0.57 -7.73
CA VAL A 17 2.29 -0.38 -6.96
C VAL A 17 0.99 0.31 -6.52
N TYR A 18 -0.15 -0.34 -6.76
CA TYR A 18 -1.47 0.17 -6.38
C TYR A 18 -2.09 -0.76 -5.35
N VAL A 19 -2.60 -0.19 -4.25
CA VAL A 19 -3.29 -0.94 -3.19
C VAL A 19 -4.73 -0.45 -3.10
N SER A 20 -5.66 -1.39 -3.11
CA SER A 20 -7.09 -1.14 -2.94
C SER A 20 -7.50 -1.59 -1.55
N GLU A 21 -7.95 -0.68 -0.70
CA GLU A 21 -8.41 -1.00 0.66
C GLU A 21 -9.87 -1.48 0.68
N THR A 22 -10.59 -1.39 -0.45
CA THR A 22 -11.94 -1.93 -0.60
C THR A 22 -12.03 -2.94 -1.75
N PRO A 23 -12.86 -4.00 -1.60
CA PRO A 23 -13.13 -4.96 -2.68
C PRO A 23 -13.73 -4.33 -3.93
N ASP A 24 -14.40 -3.18 -3.78
CA ASP A 24 -15.07 -2.43 -4.85
C ASP A 24 -14.11 -1.69 -5.81
N GLY A 25 -12.81 -1.94 -5.73
CA GLY A 25 -11.88 -1.67 -6.83
C GLY A 25 -11.43 -0.22 -7.00
N LYS A 26 -11.69 0.66 -6.04
CA LYS A 26 -11.02 1.97 -6.01
C LYS A 26 -9.67 1.82 -5.32
N SER A 27 -8.59 1.96 -6.09
CA SER A 27 -7.23 2.09 -5.58
C SER A 27 -7.19 3.22 -4.56
N THR A 28 -7.00 2.88 -3.29
CA THR A 28 -7.06 3.84 -2.19
C THR A 28 -5.71 4.52 -2.00
N THR A 29 -4.62 3.80 -2.33
CA THR A 29 -3.25 4.30 -2.27
C THR A 29 -2.40 3.79 -3.42
N GLN A 30 -1.36 4.54 -3.77
CA GLN A 30 -0.50 4.29 -4.91
C GLN A 30 0.94 4.74 -4.64
N PHE A 31 1.90 3.94 -5.08
CA PHE A 31 3.29 4.08 -4.70
C PHE A 31 4.22 3.99 -5.92
N CYS A 32 5.33 4.73 -5.90
CA CYS A 32 6.33 4.65 -6.97
C CYS A 32 6.90 3.23 -7.14
N ASN A 33 7.07 2.48 -6.05
CA ASN A 33 7.58 1.11 -6.01
C ASN A 33 7.39 0.51 -4.60
N TYR A 34 7.85 -0.73 -4.42
CA TYR A 34 7.83 -1.42 -3.13
C TYR A 34 8.59 -0.71 -2.00
N GLY A 35 9.60 0.10 -2.30
CA GLY A 35 10.33 0.87 -1.29
C GLY A 35 9.46 1.96 -0.66
N CYS A 36 8.72 2.70 -1.47
CA CYS A 36 7.76 3.71 -0.98
C CYS A 36 6.60 3.07 -0.21
N LEU A 37 6.14 1.89 -0.64
CA LEU A 37 5.13 1.13 0.08
C LEU A 37 5.65 0.65 1.45
N SER A 38 6.86 0.08 1.50
CA SER A 38 7.46 -0.42 2.74
C SER A 38 7.63 0.71 3.76
N ALA A 39 8.18 1.84 3.32
CA ALA A 39 8.38 2.98 4.20
C ALA A 39 7.06 3.54 4.75
N HIS A 40 6.01 3.57 3.93
CA HIS A 40 4.66 3.93 4.39
C HIS A 40 4.11 2.94 5.42
N ILE A 41 4.26 1.63 5.19
CA ILE A 41 3.83 0.58 6.12
C ILE A 41 4.53 0.73 7.47
N ASP A 42 5.85 0.94 7.45
CA ASP A 42 6.67 1.05 8.66
C ASP A 42 6.33 2.32 9.45
N GLU A 43 6.22 3.47 8.78
CA GLU A 43 5.91 4.75 9.43
C GLU A 43 4.51 4.78 10.03
N ALA A 44 3.51 4.26 9.31
CA ALA A 44 2.13 4.19 9.77
C ALA A 44 1.84 2.94 10.63
N ALA A 45 2.85 2.09 10.87
CA ALA A 45 2.74 0.84 11.62
C ALA A 45 1.60 -0.07 11.14
N LEU A 46 1.33 -0.11 9.83
CA LEU A 46 0.15 -0.75 9.23
C LEU A 46 0.11 -2.27 9.38
N THR A 47 1.25 -2.89 9.72
CA THR A 47 1.36 -4.33 10.03
C THR A 47 1.03 -4.65 11.48
N THR A 48 0.84 -3.65 12.33
CA THR A 48 0.57 -3.87 13.76
C THR A 48 -0.82 -4.45 13.96
N GLY A 49 -0.90 -5.63 14.56
CA GLY A 49 -2.17 -6.28 14.85
C GLY A 49 -2.90 -6.81 13.62
N THR A 50 -2.26 -6.81 12.44
CA THR A 50 -2.85 -7.44 11.26
C THR A 50 -2.88 -8.95 11.45
N THR A 51 -4.09 -9.51 11.45
CA THR A 51 -4.32 -10.96 11.37
C THR A 51 -5.14 -11.16 10.11
N CYS A 52 -4.64 -11.91 9.14
CA CYS A 52 -5.31 -12.13 7.85
C CYS A 52 -6.52 -13.08 7.97
N GLU A 53 -7.19 -13.14 9.12
CA GLU A 53 -7.86 -14.34 9.64
C GLU A 53 -6.87 -15.49 9.84
N TRP A 54 -6.21 -15.53 11.00
CA TRP A 54 -5.55 -16.77 11.43
C TRP A 54 -6.52 -17.59 12.29
N SER A 55 -7.15 -18.60 11.69
CA SER A 55 -7.84 -19.67 12.43
C SER A 55 -6.96 -20.92 12.43
N PRO A 56 -6.41 -21.35 13.59
CA PRO A 56 -5.69 -22.62 13.69
C PRO A 56 -6.58 -23.86 13.47
N THR A 57 -7.89 -23.66 13.30
CA THR A 57 -8.94 -24.70 13.20
C THR A 57 -9.79 -24.64 11.92
N GLN A 58 -9.41 -23.86 10.89
CA GLN A 58 -10.06 -23.95 9.56
C GLN A 58 -9.53 -25.14 8.76
#